data_AF-Q6YXA3-F1
#
_entry.id   AF-Q6YXA3-F1
#
_cell.length_a   1.000
_cell.length_b   1.000
_cell.length_c   1.000
_cell.angle_alpha   90.00
_cell.angle_beta   90.00
_cell.angle_gamma   90.00
#
_symmetry.space_group_name_H-M   'P 1'
#
loop_
_entity.id
_entity.type
_entity.pdbx_description
1 polymer ?
#
loop_
_entity_poly.entity_id
_entity_poly.type
_entity_poly.pdbx_seq_one_letter_code
_entity_poly.pdbx_strand_id
1 'polypeptide(L)' 'MKIGVIYRTRGGVRLVSWKGTTDLSPGKFSFGGDPDQPLQVVIWKGSRVS' A
#
# COMPACT_ATOMS: atom_id res chain seq x y z
N MET A 1 -4.36 4.19 14.64
CA MET A 1 -4.49 3.95 13.18
C MET A 1 -4.49 2.45 12.94
N LYS A 2 -5.31 1.92 12.03
CA LYS A 2 -5.40 0.48 11.73
C LYS A 2 -5.02 0.25 10.27
N ILE A 3 -4.03 -0.60 10.01
CA ILE A 3 -3.65 -1.00 8.64
C ILE A 3 -4.20 -2.39 8.38
N GLY A 4 -4.92 -2.56 7.28
CA GLY A 4 -5.53 -3.84 6.92
C GLY A 4 -6.44 -3.72 5.70
N VAL A 5 -6.93 -4.88 5.27
CA VAL A 5 -7.88 -5.03 4.17
C VAL A 5 -9.30 -4.94 4.70
N ILE A 6 -10.13 -4.12 4.06
CA ILE A 6 -11.57 -4.07 4.25
C ILE A 6 -12.19 -4.87 3.11
N TYR A 7 -12.41 -6.17 3.34
CA TYR A 7 -12.90 -7.09 2.30
C TYR A 7 -14.23 -6.65 1.69
N ARG A 8 -15.14 -6.08 2.50
CA ARG A 8 -16.46 -5.62 2.03
C ARG A 8 -16.37 -4.56 0.92
N THR A 9 -15.42 -3.64 1.01
CA THR A 9 -15.23 -2.57 0.01
C THR A 9 -14.08 -2.87 -0.94
N ARG A 10 -13.42 -4.04 -0.79
CA ARG A 10 -12.10 -4.35 -1.38
C ARG A 10 -11.11 -3.19 -1.22
N GLY A 11 -11.26 -2.45 -0.13
CA GLY A 11 -10.44 -1.29 0.20
C GLY A 11 -9.46 -1.61 1.33
N GLY A 12 -8.77 -0.59 1.81
CA GLY A 12 -7.85 -0.74 2.92
C GLY A 12 -6.96 0.48 3.07
N VAL A 13 -6.15 0.48 4.13
CA VAL A 13 -5.14 1.52 4.30
C VAL A 13 -3.92 1.16 3.44
N ARG A 14 -3.57 2.06 2.53
CA ARG A 14 -2.36 1.99 1.71
C ARG A 14 -1.42 3.10 2.12
N LEU A 15 -0.20 2.74 2.51
CA LEU A 15 0.87 3.70 2.76
C LEU A 15 1.69 3.87 1.48
N VAL A 16 2.14 5.10 1.23
CA VAL A 16 3.04 5.42 0.13
C VAL A 16 4.29 6.04 0.76
N SER A 17 5.47 5.58 0.34
CA SER A 17 6.72 6.14 0.82
C SER A 17 6.83 7.61 0.42
N TRP A 18 7.69 8.36 1.10
CA TRP A 18 8.15 9.63 0.56
C TRP A 18 9.17 9.40 -0.54
N LYS A 19 9.35 10.41 -1.39
CA LYS A 19 10.34 10.39 -2.46
C LYS A 19 11.76 10.55 -1.92
N GLY A 20 11.91 11.26 -0.81
CA GLY A 20 13.18 11.38 -0.09
C GLY A 20 12.97 11.78 1.37
N THR A 21 14.07 11.92 2.11
CA THR A 21 14.03 12.33 3.54
C THR A 21 13.57 13.76 3.73
N THR A 22 13.74 14.61 2.71
CA THR A 22 13.33 16.02 2.69
C THR A 22 12.20 16.31 1.70
N ASP A 23 11.92 15.38 0.77
CA ASP A 23 10.87 15.50 -0.23
C ASP A 23 9.68 14.61 0.17
N LEU A 24 8.68 15.23 0.79
CA LEU A 24 7.45 14.59 1.27
C LEU A 24 6.48 14.19 0.16
N SER A 25 6.82 14.43 -1.11
CA SER A 25 6.00 13.98 -2.25
C SER A 25 5.98 12.45 -2.35
N PRO A 26 4.96 11.87 -3.01
CA PRO A 26 4.84 10.42 -3.16
C PRO A 26 6.08 9.77 -3.83
N GLY A 27 6.63 8.77 -3.15
CA GLY A 27 7.76 7.98 -3.60
C GLY A 27 7.35 6.74 -4.38
N LYS A 28 8.34 5.85 -4.59
CA LYS A 28 8.17 4.68 -5.45
C LYS A 28 7.68 3.44 -4.73
N PHE A 29 7.56 3.45 -3.40
CA PHE A 29 7.13 2.28 -2.65
C PHE A 29 5.73 2.46 -2.10
N SER A 30 4.97 1.37 -2.08
CA SER A 30 3.68 1.32 -1.38
C SER A 30 3.56 0.06 -0.53
N PHE A 31 2.79 0.15 0.55
CA PHE A 31 2.56 -0.92 1.51
C PHE A 31 1.07 -1.05 1.80
N GLY A 32 0.58 -2.28 1.87
CA GLY A 32 -0.82 -2.57 2.10
C GLY A 32 -1.13 -4.05 1.99
N GLY A 33 -2.38 -4.41 2.26
CA GLY A 33 -2.87 -5.76 2.02
C GLY A 33 -3.48 -5.87 0.63
N ASP A 34 -3.33 -7.04 0.01
CA ASP A 34 -3.95 -7.38 -1.26
C ASP A 34 -5.30 -8.09 -1.00
N PRO A 35 -6.45 -7.50 -1.38
CA PRO A 35 -7.74 -8.17 -1.23
C PRO A 35 -7.93 -9.36 -2.18
N ASP A 36 -7.07 -9.52 -3.19
CA ASP A 36 -7.15 -10.56 -4.22
C ASP A 36 -6.30 -11.80 -3.88
N GLN A 37 -5.48 -11.71 -2.82
CA GLN A 37 -4.63 -12.81 -2.34
C GLN A 37 -5.04 -13.21 -0.92
N PRO A 38 -4.68 -14.42 -0.45
CA PRO A 38 -4.77 -14.77 0.97
C PRO A 38 -4.12 -13.68 1.82
N LEU A 39 -4.66 -13.44 3.03
CA LEU A 39 -4.26 -12.29 3.86
C LEU A 39 -2.73 -12.21 4.02
N GLN A 40 -2.14 -11.31 3.25
CA GLN A 40 -0.73 -11.02 3.24
C GLN A 40 -0.54 -9.53 3.06
N VAL A 41 0.48 -9.01 3.72
CA VAL A 41 0.88 -7.61 3.58
C VAL A 41 2.12 -7.58 2.70
N VAL A 42 2.12 -6.70 1.70
CA VAL A 42 3.15 -6.68 0.65
C VAL A 42 3.72 -5.27 0.51
N ILE A 43 4.99 -5.19 0.13
CA ILE A 43 5.64 -3.95 -0.31
C ILE A 43 5.82 -4.03 -1.82
N TRP A 44 5.29 -3.03 -2.53
CA TRP A 44 5.44 -2.90 -3.97
C TRP A 44 6.38 -1.75 -4.31
N LYS A 45 7.21 -1.91 -5.35
CA LYS A 45 7.98 -0.84 -5.99
C LYS A 45 7.30 -0.47 -7.32
N GLY A 46 6.75 0.74 -7.41
CA GLY A 46 5.93 1.22 -8.53
C GLY A 46 4.43 1.08 -8.28
N SER A 47 3.60 1.42 -9.28
CA SER A 47 2.19 1.04 -9.28
C SER A 47 2.10 -0.47 -9.44
N ARG A 48 1.37 -1.14 -8.54
CA ARG A 48 1.02 -2.56 -8.65
C ARG A 48 0.59 -2.86 -10.10
N VAL A 49 1.22 -3.84 -10.75
CA VAL A 49 0.65 -4.43 -11.96
C VAL A 49 -0.58 -5.19 -11.49
N SER A 50 -1.75 -4.62 -11.82
CA SER A 50 -3.12 -5.14 -11.66
C SER A 50 -3.35 -6.09 -10.48
#